data_AF-A0A523W8H9-F1
#
_entry.id   AF-A0A523W8H9-F1
#
_cell.length_a   1.000
_cell.length_b   1.000
_cell.length_c   1.000
_cell.angle_alpha   90.00
_cell.angle_beta   90.00
_cell.angle_gamma   90.00
#
_symmetry.space_group_name_H-M   'P 1'
#
loop_
_entity.id
_entity.type
_entity.pdbx_description
1 polymer ?
#
loop_
_entity_poly.entity_id
_entity_poly.type
_entity_poly.pdbx_seq_one_letter_code
_entity_poly.pdbx_strand_id
1 'polypeptide(L)'
;TKDQIIGYFVAQYGEKILAAPTKKGFNLTAWVAPFLAMGLGAGIISLIIVKWVLRGKIREEEIKKTQQEKVQGKYAAKLKKELEKFEF
;
A
#
# COMPACT_ATOMS: atom_id res chain seq x y z
N THR A 1 21.54 1.00 46.90
CA THR A 1 20.09 0.78 46.61
C THR A 1 19.88 -0.58 45.97
N LYS A 2 18.69 -1.18 46.07
CA LYS A 2 18.39 -2.51 45.46
C LYS A 2 18.73 -2.56 43.96
N ASP A 3 18.48 -1.47 43.23
CA ASP A 3 18.77 -1.38 41.79
C ASP A 3 20.27 -1.46 41.45
N GLN A 4 21.15 -1.00 42.35
CA GLN A 4 22.60 -1.09 42.15
C GLN A 4 23.11 -2.53 42.30
N ILE A 5 22.53 -3.29 43.23
CA ILE A 5 22.88 -4.71 43.44
C ILE A 5 22.49 -5.51 42.19
N ILE A 6 21.28 -5.27 41.68
CA ILE A 6 20.78 -5.92 40.47
C ILE A 6 21.68 -5.57 39.27
N GLY A 7 22.02 -4.29 39.07
CA GLY A 7 22.90 -3.86 37.99
C GLY A 7 24.29 -4.51 38.03
N TYR A 8 24.87 -4.71 39.22
CA TYR A 8 26.17 -5.37 39.40
C TYR A 8 26.13 -6.85 38.97
N PHE A 9 25.13 -7.61 39.41
CA PHE A 9 25.00 -9.03 39.05
C PHE A 9 24.66 -9.23 37.57
N VAL A 10 23.90 -8.30 36.97
CA VAL A 10 23.61 -8.32 35.53
C VAL A 10 24.86 -8.06 34.70
N ALA A 11 25.72 -7.13 35.13
CA ALA A 11 26.99 -6.85 34.45
C ALA A 11 27.97 -8.04 34.50
N GLN A 12 27.95 -8.81 35.59
CA GLN A 12 28.91 -9.90 35.80
C GLN A 12 28.47 -11.26 35.23
N TYR A 13 27.17 -11.55 35.22
CA TYR A 13 26.65 -12.88 34.80
C TYR A 13 25.70 -12.83 33.60
N GLY A 14 25.41 -11.63 33.08
CA GLY A 14 24.48 -11.42 31.99
C GLY A 14 23.01 -11.49 32.42
N GLU A 15 22.11 -11.11 31.50
CA GLU A 15 20.67 -10.99 31.77
C GLU A 15 19.97 -12.32 32.11
N LYS A 16 20.64 -13.45 31.93
CA LYS A 16 20.13 -14.80 32.20
C LYS A 16 19.94 -15.09 33.69
N ILE A 17 20.57 -14.29 34.58
CA ILE A 17 20.43 -14.43 36.04
C ILE A 17 19.18 -13.77 36.60
N LEU A 18 18.51 -12.92 35.80
CA LEU A 18 17.24 -12.32 36.18
C LEU A 18 16.09 -13.28 35.89
N ALA A 19 15.32 -13.64 36.92
CA ALA A 19 14.10 -14.45 36.81
C ALA A 19 13.00 -13.81 35.93
N ALA A 20 13.14 -12.52 35.61
CA ALA A 20 12.30 -11.81 34.65
C ALA A 20 13.20 -11.12 33.61
N PRO A 21 12.98 -11.35 32.30
CA PRO A 21 13.80 -10.76 31.27
C PRO A 21 13.68 -9.24 31.31
N THR A 22 14.79 -8.53 31.20
CA THR A 22 14.83 -7.07 31.18
C THR A 22 14.04 -6.55 29.97
N LYS A 23 13.20 -5.53 30.17
CA LYS A 23 12.45 -4.85 29.09
C LYS A 23 13.34 -3.86 28.31
N LYS A 24 14.62 -4.18 28.11
CA LYS A 24 15.59 -3.30 27.43
C LYS A 24 16.40 -4.13 26.41
N GLY A 25 16.84 -3.50 25.33
CA GLY A 25 17.63 -4.16 24.29
C GLY A 25 16.82 -5.11 23.39
N PHE A 26 17.40 -6.26 23.04
CA PHE A 26 16.89 -7.18 22.02
C PHE A 26 15.52 -7.79 22.35
N ASN A 27 15.21 -7.94 23.63
CA ASN A 27 13.94 -8.49 24.11
C ASN A 27 12.73 -7.62 23.71
N LEU A 28 12.92 -6.30 23.57
CA LEU A 28 11.87 -5.39 23.12
C LEU A 28 11.60 -5.55 21.61
N THR A 29 12.66 -5.71 20.81
CA THR A 29 12.55 -5.98 19.37
C THR A 29 11.82 -7.28 19.10
N ALA A 30 12.02 -8.33 19.91
CA ALA A 30 11.28 -9.59 19.75
C ALA A 30 9.76 -9.40 19.89
N TRP A 31 9.32 -8.42 20.71
CA TRP A 31 7.90 -8.12 20.91
C TRP A 31 7.34 -7.15 19.86
N VAL A 32 8.14 -6.18 19.41
CA VAL A 32 7.73 -5.21 18.38
C VAL A 32 7.82 -5.77 16.95
N ALA A 33 8.75 -6.70 16.71
CA ALA A 33 8.98 -7.34 15.41
C ALA A 33 7.72 -7.90 14.73
N PRO A 34 6.82 -8.66 15.39
CA PRO A 34 5.63 -9.18 14.73
C PRO A 34 4.70 -8.07 14.24
N PHE A 35 4.50 -7.00 15.01
CA PHE A 35 3.70 -5.86 14.61
C PHE A 35 4.34 -5.06 13.48
N LEU A 36 5.67 -4.90 13.53
CA LEU A 36 6.43 -4.21 12.50
C LEU A 36 6.39 -4.99 11.16
N ALA A 37 6.57 -6.31 11.20
CA ALA A 37 6.47 -7.18 10.04
C ALA A 37 5.06 -7.13 9.43
N MET A 38 4.02 -7.17 10.28
CA MET A 38 2.63 -7.08 9.83
C MET A 38 2.32 -5.70 9.20
N GLY A 39 2.77 -4.61 9.83
CA GLY A 39 2.60 -3.26 9.32
C GLY A 39 3.33 -3.02 7.99
N LEU A 40 4.58 -3.48 7.88
CA LEU A 40 5.35 -3.38 6.63
C LEU A 40 4.73 -4.23 5.52
N GLY A 41 4.33 -5.47 5.82
CA GLY A 41 3.67 -6.35 4.86
C GLY A 41 2.38 -5.75 4.32
N ALA A 42 1.49 -5.29 5.22
CA ALA A 42 0.26 -4.62 4.84
C ALA A 42 0.50 -3.33 4.06
N GLY A 43 1.50 -2.53 4.47
CA GLY A 43 1.90 -1.30 3.79
C GLY A 43 2.35 -1.55 2.35
N ILE A 44 3.26 -2.50 2.12
CA ILE A 44 3.77 -2.85 0.79
C ILE A 44 2.64 -3.34 -0.12
N ILE A 45 1.80 -4.25 0.38
CA ILE A 45 0.66 -4.78 -0.38
C ILE A 45 -0.30 -3.65 -0.76
N SER A 46 -0.64 -2.79 0.19
CA SER A 46 -1.52 -1.64 -0.05
C SER A 46 -0.95 -0.70 -1.12
N LEU A 47 0.34 -0.39 -1.07
CA LEU A 47 1.01 0.44 -2.09
C LEU A 47 0.95 -0.17 -3.49
N ILE A 48 1.14 -1.49 -3.60
CA ILE A 48 1.06 -2.20 -4.89
C ILE A 48 -0.37 -2.12 -5.44
N ILE A 49 -1.38 -2.42 -4.61
CA ILE A 49 -2.80 -2.36 -4.99
C ILE A 49 -3.16 -0.94 -5.44
N VAL A 50 -2.83 0.07 -4.64
CA VAL A 50 -3.13 1.48 -4.97
C VAL A 50 -2.48 1.88 -6.30
N LYS A 51 -1.22 1.50 -6.52
CA LYS A 51 -0.51 1.77 -7.78
C LYS A 51 -1.17 1.07 -8.97
N TRP A 52 -1.68 -0.14 -8.80
CA TRP A 52 -2.40 -0.88 -9.84
C TRP A 52 -3.77 -0.26 -10.14
N VAL A 53 -4.53 0.09 -9.11
CA VAL A 53 -5.86 0.71 -9.25
C VAL A 53 -5.76 2.07 -9.91
N LEU A 54 -4.80 2.91 -9.52
CA LEU A 54 -4.56 4.22 -10.14
C LEU A 54 -4.22 4.09 -11.63
N ARG A 55 -3.38 3.12 -12.01
CA ARG A 55 -3.08 2.84 -13.43
C ARG A 55 -4.30 2.31 -14.18
N GLY A 56 -5.11 1.46 -13.54
CA GLY A 56 -6.35 0.94 -14.10
C GLY A 56 -7.33 2.05 -14.42
N LYS A 57 -7.48 3.02 -13.52
CA LYS A 57 -8.39 4.16 -13.69
C LYS A 57 -8.01 5.05 -14.87
N ILE A 58 -6.72 5.39 -15.00
CA ILE A 58 -6.21 6.17 -16.15
C ILE A 58 -6.50 5.44 -17.47
N ARG A 59 -6.24 4.13 -17.51
CA ARG A 59 -6.49 3.31 -18.70
C ARG A 59 -7.98 3.20 -19.03
N GLU A 60 -8.84 3.11 -18.01
CA GLU A 60 -10.29 3.09 -18.20
C GLU A 60 -10.81 4.42 -18.77
N GLU A 61 -10.28 5.54 -18.29
CA GLU A 61 -10.63 6.87 -18.81
C GLU A 61 -10.14 7.09 -20.24
N GLU A 62 -8.95 6.62 -20.61
CA GLU A 62 -8.48 6.66 -22.00
C GLU A 62 -9.31 5.78 -22.93
N ILE A 63 -9.69 4.57 -22.49
CA ILE A 63 -10.55 3.68 -23.26
C ILE A 63 -11.95 4.29 -23.45
N LYS A 64 -12.52 4.90 -22.40
CA LYS A 64 -13.81 5.61 -22.48
C LYS A 64 -13.73 6.79 -23.43
N LYS A 65 -12.67 7.61 -23.35
CA LYS A 65 -12.47 8.77 -24.22
C LYS A 65 -12.33 8.35 -25.68
N THR A 66 -11.52 7.32 -25.96
CA THR A 66 -11.34 6.76 -27.30
C THR A 66 -12.64 6.20 -27.87
N GLN A 67 -13.42 5.48 -27.05
CA GLN A 67 -14.74 4.97 -27.47
C GLN A 67 -15.73 6.10 -27.74
N GLN A 68 -15.77 7.12 -26.88
CA GLN A 68 -16.67 8.26 -27.02
C GLN A 68 -16.38 9.07 -28.28
N GLU A 69 -15.11 9.32 -28.58
CA GLU A 69 -14.67 9.99 -29.81
C GLU A 69 -15.03 9.19 -31.07
N LYS A 70 -14.82 7.87 -31.04
CA LYS A 70 -15.16 6.96 -32.15
C LYS A 70 -16.68 6.87 -32.39
N VAL A 71 -17.46 6.91 -31.31
CA VAL A 71 -18.93 6.90 -31.35
C VAL A 71 -19.45 8.22 -31.91
N GLN A 72 -18.93 9.37 -31.45
CA GLN A 72 -19.30 10.69 -31.98
C GLN A 72 -18.96 10.83 -33.47
N GLY A 73 -17.77 10.38 -33.90
CA GLY A 73 -17.39 10.38 -35.31
C GLY A 73 -18.33 9.55 -36.20
N LYS A 74 -18.80 8.40 -35.71
CA LYS A 74 -19.81 7.58 -36.40
C LYS A 74 -21.16 8.29 -36.54
N TYR A 75 -21.64 8.97 -35.49
CA TYR A 75 -22.90 9.71 -35.54
C TYR A 75 -22.82 10.93 -36.46
N ALA A 76 -21.71 11.69 -36.39
CA ALA A 76 -21.48 12.83 -37.28
C ALA A 76 -21.47 12.41 -38.77
N ALA A 77 -20.82 11.29 -39.09
CA ALA A 77 -20.83 10.73 -40.45
C ALA A 77 -22.24 10.30 -40.90
N LYS A 78 -23.05 9.76 -39.97
CA LYS A 78 -24.42 9.33 -40.26
C LYS A 78 -25.37 10.50 -40.50
N LEU A 79 -25.25 11.56 -39.69
CA LEU A 79 -26.02 12.79 -39.84
C LEU A 79 -25.75 13.46 -41.19
N LYS A 80 -24.48 13.53 -41.61
CA LYS A 80 -24.12 14.09 -42.92
C LYS A 80 -24.73 13.29 -44.07
N LYS A 81 -24.69 11.96 -43.96
CA LYS A 81 -25.28 11.05 -44.95
C LYS A 81 -26.81 11.14 -45.02
N GLU A 82 -27.47 11.39 -43.89
CA GLU A 82 -28.90 11.63 -43.84
C GLU A 82 -29.24 13.01 -44.43
N LEU A 83 -28.47 14.06 -44.11
CA LEU A 83 -28.68 15.40 -44.66
C LEU A 83 -28.58 15.43 -46.20
N GLU A 84 -27.55 14.80 -46.78
CA GLU A 84 -27.43 14.63 -48.24
C GLU A 84 -28.56 13.81 -48.86
N LYS A 85 -29.19 12.91 -48.08
CA LYS A 85 -30.34 12.12 -48.52
C LYS A 85 -31.66 12.92 -48.47
N PHE A 86 -31.72 13.97 -47.66
CA PHE A 86 -32.92 14.81 -47.52
C PHE A 86 -32.87 16.09 -48.35
N GLU A 87 -31.69 16.52 -48.82
CA GLU A 87 -31.53 17.59 -49.83
C GLU A 87 -31.75 17.09 -51.28
N PHE A 88 -32.75 16.23 -51.49
CA PHE A 88 -33.29 15.90 -52.81
C PHE A 88 -34.43 16.85 -53.21
#